data_AF-A0A9X3CSH0-F1
#
_entry.id   AF-A0A9X3CSH0-F1
#
_cell.length_a   1.000
_cell.length_b   1.000
_cell.length_c   1.000
_cell.angle_alpha   90.00
_cell.angle_beta   90.00
_cell.angle_gamma   90.00
#
_symmetry.space_group_name_H-M   'P 1'
#
loop_
_entity.id
_entity.type
_entity.pdbx_description
1 polymer ?
#
loop_
_entity_poly.entity_id
_entity_poly.type
_entity_poly.pdbx_seq_one_letter_code
_entity_poly.pdbx_strand_id
1 'polypeptide(L)'
;MKKKFWIAAIIILVIGFAGAIYWYGFLASDDEPIDSGALKHAVVSERKVIVPTPHEETQETTLDPAIDSPSHYFVSKAYVPIHAQPTEQALVDGTAYYGEKLRVMEHTAEWIRIAPIYQMEEGEEEVSQWVRISDLSREAVSLTGSKWQEILAGYLSQSDDYNLHQARFMDTSTALLESKQCRLYDFEQVGGWIKSMSHPDNVYFTYCGGLDVSNKIYLNTTTGVVF
;
A
#
# COMPACT_ATOMS: atom_id res chain seq x y z
N MET A 1 11.64 54.64 -28.50
CA MET A 1 11.33 53.67 -27.43
C MET A 1 10.07 52.81 -27.67
N LYS A 2 9.04 53.28 -28.40
CA LYS A 2 7.78 52.52 -28.62
C LYS A 2 7.89 51.24 -29.47
N LYS A 3 8.80 51.16 -30.47
CA LYS A 3 8.96 49.96 -31.33
C LYS A 3 9.49 48.73 -30.59
N LYS A 4 10.41 48.91 -29.63
CA LYS A 4 10.99 47.79 -28.85
C LYS A 4 9.97 47.17 -27.89
N PHE A 5 9.04 47.99 -27.39
CA PHE A 5 7.94 47.52 -26.52
C PHE A 5 6.91 46.70 -27.30
N TRP A 6 6.61 47.08 -28.54
CA TRP A 6 5.72 46.31 -29.42
C TRP A 6 6.29 44.95 -29.82
N ILE A 7 7.60 44.89 -30.09
CA ILE A 7 8.26 43.62 -30.43
C ILE A 7 8.28 42.68 -29.21
N ALA A 8 8.55 43.20 -28.01
CA ALA A 8 8.50 42.41 -26.77
C ALA A 8 7.08 41.88 -26.47
N ALA A 9 6.04 42.70 -26.70
CA ALA A 9 4.65 42.28 -26.49
C ALA A 9 4.22 41.18 -27.47
N ILE A 10 4.67 41.23 -28.73
CA ILE A 10 4.37 40.19 -29.73
C ILE A 10 5.06 38.87 -29.37
N ILE A 11 6.30 38.90 -28.88
CA ILE A 11 7.04 37.68 -28.49
C ILE A 11 6.35 36.98 -27.30
N ILE A 12 5.89 37.73 -26.30
CA ILE A 12 5.18 37.16 -25.14
C ILE A 12 3.85 36.52 -25.58
N LEU A 13 3.14 37.14 -26.54
CA LEU A 13 1.86 36.63 -27.03
C LEU A 13 2.02 35.32 -27.83
N VAL A 14 3.10 35.17 -28.60
CA VAL A 14 3.42 33.93 -29.33
C VAL A 14 3.80 32.79 -28.37
N ILE A 15 4.58 33.07 -27.32
CA ILE A 15 4.96 32.05 -26.32
C ILE A 15 3.74 31.63 -25.48
N GLY A 16 2.86 32.58 -25.14
CA GLY A 16 1.60 32.29 -24.44
C GLY A 16 0.63 31.43 -25.26
N PHE A 17 0.55 31.65 -26.59
CA PHE A 17 -0.27 30.83 -27.48
C PHE A 17 0.29 29.41 -27.67
N ALA A 18 1.61 29.25 -27.76
CA ALA A 18 2.23 27.93 -27.89
C ALA A 18 2.03 27.08 -26.61
N GLY A 19 2.10 27.70 -25.43
CA GLY A 19 1.82 27.01 -24.15
C GLY A 19 0.36 26.57 -24.00
N ALA A 20 -0.60 27.38 -24.47
CA ALA A 20 -2.02 27.05 -24.42
C ALA A 20 -2.40 25.90 -25.36
N ILE A 21 -1.78 25.79 -26.54
CA ILE A 21 -2.01 24.69 -27.49
C ILE A 21 -1.48 23.36 -26.93
N TYR A 22 -0.32 23.37 -26.27
CA TYR A 22 0.24 22.17 -25.62
C TYR A 22 -0.64 21.69 -24.46
N TRP A 23 -1.17 22.62 -23.65
CA TRP A 23 -2.08 22.29 -22.55
C TRP A 23 -3.44 21.76 -23.05
N TYR A 24 -3.98 22.31 -24.14
CA TYR A 24 -5.26 21.86 -24.68
C TYR A 24 -5.16 20.52 -25.44
N GLY A 25 -4.03 20.25 -26.11
CA GLY A 25 -3.77 18.97 -26.79
C GLY A 25 -3.58 17.78 -25.84
N PHE A 26 -3.12 18.02 -24.61
CA PHE A 26 -3.02 16.98 -23.57
C PHE A 26 -4.39 16.66 -22.93
N LEU A 27 -5.33 17.61 -22.94
CA LEU A 27 -6.69 17.44 -22.40
C LEU A 27 -7.72 16.92 -23.42
N ALA A 28 -7.38 16.93 -24.72
CA ALA A 28 -8.28 16.52 -25.81
C ALA A 28 -7.86 15.18 -26.47
N SER A 29 -7.11 14.34 -25.75
CA SER A 29 -6.90 12.95 -26.15
C SER A 29 -8.06 12.11 -25.62
N ASP A 30 -9.24 12.28 -26.22
CA ASP A 30 -10.42 11.47 -25.91
C ASP A 30 -10.27 10.07 -26.54
N ASP A 31 -10.38 9.06 -25.68
CA ASP A 31 -11.36 7.97 -25.78
C ASP A 31 -11.79 7.56 -27.20
N GLU A 32 -11.21 6.47 -27.70
CA GLU A 32 -11.80 5.68 -28.78
C GLU A 32 -13.16 5.10 -28.33
N PRO A 33 -14.26 5.37 -29.06
CA PRO A 33 -15.58 4.89 -28.69
C PRO A 33 -15.69 3.37 -28.94
N ILE A 34 -15.98 2.61 -27.88
CA ILE A 34 -16.38 1.20 -28.00
C ILE A 34 -17.78 1.15 -28.62
N ASP A 35 -17.84 0.87 -29.92
CA ASP A 35 -19.06 0.59 -30.67
C ASP A 35 -19.66 -0.76 -30.22
N SER A 36 -20.70 -0.67 -29.40
CA SER A 36 -21.54 -1.79 -29.01
C SER A 36 -22.65 -1.97 -30.05
N GLY A 37 -22.37 -2.76 -31.11
CA GLY A 37 -23.30 -2.78 -32.24
C GLY A 37 -23.13 -3.80 -33.35
N ALA A 38 -22.63 -5.03 -33.11
CA ALA A 38 -22.68 -6.06 -34.15
C ALA A 38 -22.79 -7.51 -33.62
N LEU A 39 -23.99 -7.88 -33.16
CA LEU A 39 -24.38 -9.29 -33.09
C LEU A 39 -24.95 -9.69 -34.46
N LYS A 40 -24.30 -10.65 -35.14
CA LYS A 40 -24.85 -11.93 -35.63
C LYS A 40 -24.27 -12.38 -36.98
N HIS A 41 -23.89 -13.67 -36.97
CA HIS A 41 -23.66 -14.61 -38.09
C HIS A 41 -22.27 -14.64 -38.73
N ALA A 42 -21.41 -15.51 -38.18
CA ALA A 42 -20.53 -16.38 -38.98
C ALA A 42 -20.15 -17.60 -38.11
N VAL A 43 -20.97 -18.64 -38.16
CA VAL A 43 -20.62 -19.96 -38.71
C VAL A 43 -19.50 -20.67 -37.94
N VAL A 44 -19.95 -21.68 -37.20
CA VAL A 44 -19.18 -22.78 -36.64
C VAL A 44 -18.17 -23.30 -37.66
N SER A 45 -16.88 -23.15 -37.37
CA SER A 45 -15.80 -23.86 -38.08
C SER A 45 -15.12 -24.80 -37.11
N GLU A 46 -15.25 -26.08 -37.43
CA GLU A 46 -14.74 -27.31 -36.82
C GLU A 46 -13.64 -27.19 -35.74
N ARG A 47 -14.01 -27.69 -34.57
CA ARG A 47 -13.12 -28.12 -33.50
C ARG A 47 -12.23 -29.26 -34.01
N LYS A 48 -11.01 -28.94 -34.44
CA LYS A 48 -9.93 -29.94 -34.53
C LYS A 48 -9.47 -30.24 -33.11
N VAL A 49 -9.91 -31.38 -32.59
CA VAL A 49 -9.47 -31.96 -31.32
C VAL A 49 -7.96 -32.19 -31.41
N ILE A 50 -7.18 -31.30 -30.79
CA ILE A 50 -5.78 -31.54 -30.51
C ILE A 50 -5.76 -32.46 -29.28
N VAL A 51 -5.54 -33.74 -29.55
CA VAL A 51 -5.21 -34.74 -28.52
C VAL A 51 -3.97 -34.24 -27.79
N PRO A 52 -3.98 -34.10 -26.45
CA PRO A 52 -2.77 -33.72 -25.74
C PRO A 52 -1.80 -34.91 -25.79
N THR A 53 -0.71 -34.74 -26.53
CA THR A 53 0.48 -35.58 -26.38
C THR A 53 1.09 -35.27 -25.01
N PRO A 54 1.39 -36.28 -24.17
CA PRO A 54 1.96 -36.09 -22.84
C PRO A 54 3.30 -35.37 -22.93
N HIS A 55 3.34 -34.09 -22.56
CA HIS A 55 4.60 -33.46 -22.17
C HIS A 55 4.90 -33.91 -20.74
N GLU A 56 5.68 -34.99 -20.70
CA GLU A 56 6.79 -35.22 -19.78
C GLU A 56 6.84 -34.26 -18.59
N GLU A 57 6.29 -34.76 -17.49
CA GLU A 57 6.60 -34.45 -16.09
C GLU A 57 8.06 -34.02 -15.95
N THR A 58 8.34 -32.72 -16.07
CA THR A 58 9.60 -32.17 -15.56
C THR A 58 9.41 -32.08 -14.06
N GLN A 59 9.93 -33.14 -13.44
CA GLN A 59 10.02 -33.42 -12.03
C GLN A 59 10.11 -32.15 -11.18
N GLU A 60 9.22 -32.09 -10.20
CA GLU A 60 9.42 -31.42 -8.91
C GLU A 60 10.91 -31.47 -8.56
N THR A 61 11.58 -30.32 -8.67
CA THR A 61 12.94 -30.18 -8.17
C THR A 61 12.82 -30.12 -6.65
N THR A 62 12.86 -31.33 -6.10
CA THR A 62 13.34 -31.71 -4.77
C THR A 62 12.96 -30.77 -3.64
N LEU A 63 11.99 -31.23 -2.84
CA LEU A 63 11.93 -30.92 -1.41
C LEU A 63 13.35 -30.97 -0.82
N ASP A 64 13.94 -29.79 -0.60
CA ASP A 64 14.97 -29.64 0.43
C ASP A 64 14.28 -29.88 1.78
N PRO A 65 14.98 -30.42 2.79
CA PRO A 65 14.38 -31.16 3.87
C PRO A 65 13.37 -30.29 4.60
N ALA A 66 12.32 -30.93 5.13
CA ALA A 66 11.45 -30.34 6.12
C ALA A 66 12.27 -29.93 7.36
N ILE A 67 13.00 -28.82 7.25
CA ILE A 67 13.46 -28.03 8.36
C ILE A 67 12.18 -27.43 8.93
N ASP A 68 12.09 -27.45 10.26
CA ASP A 68 11.12 -26.76 11.11
C ASP A 68 11.18 -25.24 10.88
N SER A 69 10.91 -24.83 9.65
CA SER A 69 10.94 -23.48 9.16
C SER A 69 9.52 -22.95 9.30
N PRO A 70 9.30 -21.91 10.14
CA PRO A 70 7.98 -21.36 10.35
C PRO A 70 7.31 -20.96 9.04
N SER A 71 6.02 -21.29 8.92
CA SER A 71 5.18 -20.86 7.78
C SER A 71 4.84 -19.38 7.81
N HIS A 72 5.09 -18.72 8.94
CA HIS A 72 4.84 -17.31 9.15
C HIS A 72 5.72 -16.75 10.27
N TYR A 73 5.84 -15.43 10.27
CA TYR A 73 6.48 -14.64 11.32
C TYR A 73 5.61 -13.43 11.66
N PHE A 74 5.98 -12.74 12.74
CA PHE A 74 5.39 -11.47 13.15
C PHE A 74 6.46 -10.39 13.19
N VAL A 75 6.13 -9.18 12.75
CA VAL A 75 7.05 -8.03 12.82
C VAL A 75 7.27 -7.63 14.28
N SER A 76 8.53 -7.65 14.73
CA SER A 76 8.87 -7.45 16.15
C SER A 76 9.43 -6.06 16.49
N LYS A 77 9.84 -5.30 15.47
CA LYS A 77 10.25 -3.89 15.53
C LYS A 77 9.07 -2.98 15.16
N ALA A 78 9.18 -1.69 15.46
CA ALA A 78 8.13 -0.70 15.14
C ALA A 78 7.75 -0.75 13.65
N TYR A 79 8.76 -0.80 12.80
CA TYR A 79 8.65 -1.09 11.37
C TYR A 79 9.91 -1.84 10.90
N VAL A 80 9.79 -2.56 9.79
CA VAL A 80 10.88 -3.31 9.15
C VAL A 80 10.83 -3.04 7.65
N PRO A 81 11.96 -2.66 7.01
CA PRO A 81 11.99 -2.46 5.56
C PRO A 81 11.79 -3.79 4.83
N ILE A 82 11.04 -3.73 3.74
CA ILE A 82 10.85 -4.81 2.78
C ILE A 82 11.77 -4.51 1.60
N HIS A 83 12.64 -5.44 1.24
CA HIS A 83 13.64 -5.27 0.19
C HIS A 83 13.24 -6.00 -1.09
N ALA A 84 13.62 -5.45 -2.24
CA ALA A 84 13.37 -6.04 -3.57
C ALA A 84 14.16 -7.34 -3.83
N GLN A 85 15.25 -7.55 -3.08
CA GLN A 85 16.14 -8.72 -3.14
C GLN A 85 16.61 -9.09 -1.72
N PRO A 86 17.07 -10.34 -1.46
CA PRO A 86 17.51 -10.79 -0.14
C PRO A 86 18.92 -10.28 0.22
N THR A 87 19.11 -8.97 0.17
CA THR A 87 20.38 -8.32 0.49
C THR A 87 20.17 -6.91 1.05
N GLU A 88 21.03 -6.49 1.97
CA GLU A 88 20.97 -5.18 2.64
C GLU A 88 21.18 -3.99 1.68
N GLN A 89 21.81 -4.23 0.52
CA GLN A 89 22.00 -3.18 -0.51
C GLN A 89 20.83 -3.05 -1.48
N ALA A 90 19.82 -3.93 -1.39
CA ALA A 90 18.67 -3.89 -2.27
C ALA A 90 17.79 -2.67 -2.01
N LEU A 91 17.08 -2.23 -3.05
CA LEU A 91 16.05 -1.20 -2.93
C LEU A 91 14.98 -1.62 -1.92
N VAL A 92 14.50 -0.65 -1.13
CA VAL A 92 13.36 -0.84 -0.24
C VAL A 92 12.08 -0.71 -1.07
N ASP A 93 11.33 -1.81 -1.19
CA ASP A 93 10.05 -1.93 -1.91
C ASP A 93 8.84 -1.64 -0.99
N GLY A 94 9.04 -1.57 0.31
CA GLY A 94 7.97 -1.23 1.25
C GLY A 94 8.37 -1.34 2.70
N THR A 95 7.36 -1.37 3.57
CA THR A 95 7.51 -1.42 5.01
C THR A 95 6.50 -2.39 5.61
N ALA A 96 6.97 -3.27 6.48
CA ALA A 96 6.13 -4.11 7.33
C ALA A 96 6.04 -3.49 8.74
N TYR A 97 4.87 -3.50 9.35
CA TYR A 97 4.56 -2.79 10.59
C TYR A 97 4.47 -3.72 11.80
N TYR A 98 4.77 -3.20 12.98
CA TYR A 98 4.73 -3.97 14.23
C TYR A 98 3.46 -4.83 14.38
N GLY A 99 3.66 -6.12 14.66
CA GLY A 99 2.59 -7.09 14.85
C GLY A 99 1.94 -7.63 13.58
N GLU A 100 2.30 -7.12 12.40
CA GLU A 100 1.84 -7.73 11.14
C GLU A 100 2.34 -9.18 11.02
N LYS A 101 1.44 -10.05 10.56
CA LYS A 101 1.72 -11.45 10.32
C LYS A 101 2.19 -11.62 8.88
N LEU A 102 3.46 -11.98 8.71
CA LEU A 102 4.08 -12.20 7.41
C LEU A 102 4.03 -13.69 7.06
N ARG A 103 3.39 -14.04 5.94
CA ARG A 103 3.38 -15.41 5.42
C ARG A 103 4.67 -15.67 4.66
N VAL A 104 5.36 -16.75 5.00
CA VAL A 104 6.58 -17.14 4.29
C VAL A 104 6.23 -17.88 3.01
N MET A 105 6.80 -17.44 1.90
CA MET A 105 6.78 -18.15 0.62
C MET A 105 8.07 -18.94 0.41
N GLU A 106 9.19 -18.41 0.89
CA GLU A 106 10.51 -19.02 0.73
C GLU A 106 11.45 -18.57 1.84
N HIS A 107 12.38 -19.44 2.22
CA HIS A 107 13.48 -19.13 3.13
C HIS A 107 14.79 -19.13 2.34
N THR A 108 15.59 -18.08 2.47
CA THR A 108 16.88 -17.96 1.82
C THR A 108 17.88 -17.33 2.78
N ALA A 109 18.81 -18.14 3.30
CA ALA A 109 19.79 -17.70 4.30
C ALA A 109 19.13 -16.97 5.51
N GLU A 110 19.37 -15.67 5.66
CA GLU A 110 18.82 -14.84 6.74
C GLU A 110 17.52 -14.09 6.35
N TRP A 111 16.91 -14.44 5.21
CA TRP A 111 15.78 -13.74 4.64
C TRP A 111 14.58 -14.66 4.42
N ILE A 112 13.39 -14.07 4.47
CA ILE A 112 12.16 -14.70 4.00
C ILE A 112 11.59 -13.91 2.83
N ARG A 113 11.08 -14.63 1.83
CA ARG A 113 10.27 -14.04 0.76
C ARG A 113 8.80 -14.05 1.17
N ILE A 114 8.11 -12.92 1.02
CA ILE A 114 6.72 -12.74 1.47
C ILE A 114 5.72 -12.48 0.34
N ALA A 115 6.21 -12.27 -0.90
CA ALA A 115 5.40 -12.07 -2.10
C ALA A 115 5.89 -12.94 -3.26
N PRO A 116 5.08 -13.15 -4.32
CA PRO A 116 5.53 -13.78 -5.56
C PRO A 116 6.66 -12.97 -6.21
N ILE A 117 7.48 -13.66 -7.00
CA ILE A 117 8.47 -13.02 -7.87
C ILE A 117 7.75 -12.36 -9.05
N TYR A 118 8.21 -11.17 -9.43
CA TYR A 118 7.70 -10.42 -10.57
C TYR A 118 8.84 -9.65 -11.26
N GLN A 119 8.60 -9.24 -12.50
CA GLN A 119 9.48 -8.35 -13.27
C GLN A 119 8.74 -7.02 -13.45
N MET A 120 9.45 -5.90 -13.32
CA MET A 120 8.82 -4.59 -13.55
C MET A 120 8.67 -4.30 -15.04
N GLU A 121 9.73 -4.53 -15.82
CA GLU A 121 9.70 -4.49 -17.28
C GLU A 121 10.22 -5.80 -17.90
N GLU A 122 9.84 -6.07 -19.16
CA GLU A 122 10.27 -7.27 -19.86
C GLU A 122 11.79 -7.27 -20.07
N GLY A 123 12.46 -8.30 -19.55
CA GLY A 123 13.92 -8.44 -19.65
C GLY A 123 14.70 -7.71 -18.54
N GLU A 124 14.00 -7.11 -17.57
CA GLU A 124 14.62 -6.65 -16.34
C GLU A 124 14.84 -7.78 -15.33
N GLU A 125 15.58 -7.46 -14.27
CA GLU A 125 15.83 -8.38 -13.17
C GLU A 125 14.53 -8.73 -12.43
N GLU A 126 14.36 -10.01 -12.13
CA GLU A 126 13.26 -10.49 -11.30
C GLU A 126 13.43 -10.01 -9.85
N VAL A 127 12.38 -9.42 -9.31
CA VAL A 127 12.32 -8.91 -7.95
C VAL A 127 11.19 -9.55 -7.16
N SER A 128 11.26 -9.40 -5.84
CA SER A 128 10.21 -9.84 -4.92
C SER A 128 10.32 -9.07 -3.62
N GLN A 129 9.40 -9.31 -2.68
CA GLN A 129 9.46 -8.73 -1.35
C GLN A 129 10.16 -9.66 -0.36
N TRP A 130 11.26 -9.18 0.22
CA TRP A 130 12.12 -9.90 1.14
C TRP A 130 12.24 -9.16 2.48
N VAL A 131 12.23 -9.93 3.57
CA VAL A 131 12.34 -9.40 4.93
C VAL A 131 13.38 -10.20 5.70
N ARG A 132 14.21 -9.52 6.48
CA ARG A 132 15.27 -10.15 7.27
C ARG A 132 14.69 -10.83 8.52
N ILE A 133 15.09 -12.08 8.76
CA ILE A 133 14.57 -12.91 9.85
C ILE A 133 14.93 -12.33 11.24
N SER A 134 16.08 -11.66 11.39
CA SER A 134 16.55 -11.07 12.65
C SER A 134 15.58 -10.03 13.24
N ASP A 135 14.72 -9.47 12.41
CA ASP A 135 13.81 -8.38 12.77
C ASP A 135 12.41 -8.89 13.10
N LEU A 136 12.23 -10.21 13.02
CA LEU A 136 10.96 -10.89 13.14
C LEU A 136 10.90 -11.77 14.39
N SER A 137 9.68 -12.03 14.84
CA SER A 137 9.35 -12.95 15.92
C SER A 137 8.62 -14.16 15.37
N ARG A 138 8.89 -15.34 15.91
CA ARG A 138 8.12 -16.56 15.63
C ARG A 138 6.76 -16.54 16.33
N GLU A 139 6.67 -15.82 17.44
CA GLU A 139 5.46 -15.68 18.24
C GLU A 139 4.79 -14.33 17.97
N ALA A 140 3.46 -14.30 18.11
CA ALA A 140 2.71 -13.06 17.99
C ALA A 140 3.18 -12.06 19.05
N VAL A 141 3.37 -10.81 18.63
CA VAL A 141 3.73 -9.74 19.55
C VAL A 141 2.52 -9.29 20.35
N SER A 142 2.77 -8.78 21.55
CA SER A 142 1.73 -8.26 22.43
C SER A 142 1.39 -6.81 22.09
N LEU A 143 0.11 -6.49 21.94
CA LEU A 143 -0.41 -5.12 21.83
C LEU A 143 -0.73 -4.52 23.21
N THR A 144 0.12 -4.82 24.20
CA THR A 144 0.00 -4.30 25.58
C THR A 144 1.37 -3.98 26.16
N GLY A 145 1.38 -3.24 27.28
CA GLY A 145 2.61 -2.87 27.98
C GLY A 145 3.36 -1.68 27.38
N SER A 146 4.50 -1.34 27.97
CA SER A 146 5.24 -0.10 27.67
C SER A 146 5.77 -0.04 26.24
N LYS A 147 6.28 -1.16 25.71
CA LYS A 147 6.76 -1.23 24.32
C LYS A 147 5.64 -0.89 23.33
N TRP A 148 4.46 -1.46 23.54
CA TRP A 148 3.30 -1.16 22.69
C TRP A 148 2.90 0.32 22.80
N GLN A 149 2.86 0.85 24.02
CA GLN A 149 2.53 2.26 24.25
C GLN A 149 3.50 3.21 23.55
N GLU A 150 4.80 2.93 23.57
CA GLU A 150 5.81 3.74 22.87
C GLU A 150 5.60 3.70 21.35
N ILE A 151 5.41 2.51 20.78
CA ILE A 151 5.18 2.33 19.34
C ILE A 151 3.93 3.10 18.92
N LEU A 152 2.79 2.83 19.54
CA LEU A 152 1.52 3.44 19.16
C LEU A 152 1.51 4.96 19.39
N ALA A 153 2.18 5.44 20.44
CA ALA A 153 2.32 6.88 20.66
C ALA A 153 3.04 7.57 19.49
N GLY A 154 4.02 6.93 18.87
CA GLY A 154 4.67 7.45 17.66
C GLY A 154 3.67 7.73 16.52
N TYR A 155 2.78 6.77 16.24
CA TYR A 155 1.76 6.89 15.18
C TYR A 155 0.65 7.89 15.51
N LEU A 156 0.34 8.10 16.78
CA LEU A 156 -0.75 8.98 17.21
C LEU A 156 -0.28 10.38 17.59
N SER A 157 1.02 10.62 17.71
CA SER A 157 1.60 11.88 18.20
C SER A 157 1.18 13.12 17.42
N GLN A 158 0.80 12.95 16.15
CA GLN A 158 0.35 14.03 15.27
C GLN A 158 -1.17 14.24 15.28
N SER A 159 -1.91 13.50 16.13
CA SER A 159 -3.36 13.66 16.25
C SER A 159 -3.72 15.04 16.76
N ASP A 160 -4.84 15.57 16.28
CA ASP A 160 -5.43 16.78 16.83
C ASP A 160 -5.78 16.59 18.31
N ASP A 161 -5.43 17.57 19.13
CA ASP A 161 -5.64 17.55 20.58
C ASP A 161 -5.06 16.29 21.28
N TYR A 162 -3.97 15.72 20.75
CA TYR A 162 -3.36 14.48 21.28
C TYR A 162 -3.13 14.54 22.79
N ASN A 163 -2.52 15.60 23.31
CA ASN A 163 -2.25 15.74 24.75
C ASN A 163 -3.51 15.74 25.62
N LEU A 164 -4.66 16.18 25.08
CA LEU A 164 -5.93 16.21 25.78
C LEU A 164 -6.63 14.85 25.77
N HIS A 165 -6.46 14.08 24.70
CA HIS A 165 -7.20 12.83 24.47
C HIS A 165 -6.31 11.58 24.34
N GLN A 166 -5.03 11.68 24.72
CA GLN A 166 -4.02 10.63 24.54
C GLN A 166 -4.53 9.25 24.95
N ALA A 167 -4.99 9.09 26.20
CA ALA A 167 -5.48 7.81 26.70
C ALA A 167 -6.60 7.24 25.81
N ARG A 168 -7.55 8.08 25.40
CA ARG A 168 -8.67 7.65 24.57
C ARG A 168 -8.23 7.24 23.16
N PHE A 169 -7.33 8.00 22.55
CA PHE A 169 -6.77 7.64 21.25
C PHE A 169 -5.98 6.34 21.31
N MET A 170 -5.16 6.16 22.34
CA MET A 170 -4.37 4.93 22.54
C MET A 170 -5.28 3.70 22.70
N ASP A 171 -6.28 3.79 23.59
CA ASP A 171 -7.20 2.67 23.85
C ASP A 171 -8.02 2.31 22.61
N THR A 172 -8.58 3.33 21.94
CA THR A 172 -9.42 3.12 20.76
C THR A 172 -8.61 2.58 19.59
N SER A 173 -7.43 3.13 19.33
CA SER A 173 -6.57 2.66 18.23
C SER A 173 -6.08 1.24 18.49
N THR A 174 -5.75 0.90 19.74
CA THR A 174 -5.41 -0.49 20.11
C THR A 174 -6.56 -1.43 19.80
N ALA A 175 -7.80 -1.09 20.19
CA ALA A 175 -8.97 -1.93 19.90
C ALA A 175 -9.23 -2.09 18.39
N LEU A 176 -9.03 -1.03 17.61
CA LEU A 176 -9.16 -1.07 16.15
C LEU A 176 -8.09 -1.95 15.48
N LEU A 177 -6.87 -1.96 16.02
CA LEU A 177 -5.77 -2.80 15.54
C LEU A 177 -5.95 -4.28 15.93
N GLU A 178 -6.40 -4.55 17.17
CA GLU A 178 -6.71 -5.90 17.65
C GLU A 178 -7.86 -6.55 16.87
N SER A 179 -8.91 -5.77 16.56
CA SER A 179 -10.04 -6.21 15.74
C SER A 179 -9.73 -6.27 14.25
N LYS A 180 -8.52 -5.86 13.83
CA LYS A 180 -8.06 -5.80 12.43
C LYS A 180 -8.93 -4.89 11.55
N GLN A 181 -9.63 -3.93 12.15
CA GLN A 181 -10.35 -2.89 11.40
C GLN A 181 -9.39 -1.85 10.85
N CYS A 182 -8.27 -1.62 11.55
CA CYS A 182 -7.20 -0.74 11.12
C CYS A 182 -5.85 -1.47 11.14
N ARG A 183 -4.84 -0.84 10.53
CA ARG A 183 -3.42 -1.18 10.57
C ARG A 183 -2.61 0.03 11.04
N LEU A 184 -1.40 -0.17 11.54
CA LEU A 184 -0.52 0.95 11.94
C LEU A 184 -0.23 1.90 10.77
N TYR A 185 -0.10 1.35 9.56
CA TYR A 185 0.00 2.12 8.32
C TYR A 185 -1.13 3.13 8.14
N ASP A 186 -2.36 2.78 8.53
CA ASP A 186 -3.51 3.65 8.36
C ASP A 186 -3.36 4.94 9.20
N PHE A 187 -2.86 4.80 10.43
CA PHE A 187 -2.55 5.95 11.30
C PHE A 187 -1.34 6.76 10.80
N GLU A 188 -0.32 6.09 10.25
CA GLU A 188 0.81 6.78 9.61
C GLU A 188 0.36 7.63 8.41
N GLN A 189 -0.52 7.08 7.58
CA GLN A 189 -0.99 7.74 6.36
C GLN A 189 -1.73 9.05 6.66
N VAL A 190 -2.49 9.11 7.75
CA VAL A 190 -3.34 10.27 8.10
C VAL A 190 -2.80 11.11 9.25
N GLY A 191 -1.78 10.65 9.96
CA GLY A 191 -1.23 11.32 11.14
C GLY A 191 -2.04 11.11 12.42
N GLY A 192 -2.76 9.98 12.54
CA GLY A 192 -3.55 9.64 13.74
C GLY A 192 -5.03 10.02 13.67
N TRP A 193 -5.51 10.79 14.65
CA TRP A 193 -6.90 11.23 14.77
C TRP A 193 -7.07 12.71 14.43
N ILE A 194 -8.01 13.02 13.53
CA ILE A 194 -8.28 14.37 13.01
C ILE A 194 -9.59 14.89 13.59
N LYS A 195 -9.63 16.15 14.04
CA LYS A 195 -10.84 16.77 14.60
C LYS A 195 -11.93 16.88 13.53
N SER A 196 -13.13 16.40 13.85
CA SER A 196 -14.28 16.58 12.96
C SER A 196 -14.82 18.01 13.06
N MET A 197 -14.95 18.67 11.91
CA MET A 197 -15.63 19.99 11.81
C MET A 197 -17.14 19.86 11.66
N SER A 198 -17.65 18.68 11.32
CA SER A 198 -19.06 18.43 11.00
C SER A 198 -19.88 17.89 12.17
N HIS A 199 -19.23 17.51 13.27
CA HIS A 199 -19.86 16.92 14.45
C HIS A 199 -19.71 17.85 15.67
N PRO A 200 -20.62 17.75 16.66
CA PRO A 200 -20.51 18.52 17.91
C PRO A 200 -19.24 18.14 18.70
N ASP A 201 -18.96 18.92 19.75
CA ASP A 201 -17.66 18.93 20.40
C ASP A 201 -17.13 17.55 20.79
N ASN A 202 -15.83 17.37 20.50
CA ASN A 202 -14.98 16.21 20.82
C ASN A 202 -15.21 14.94 19.99
N VAL A 203 -15.63 15.10 18.73
CA VAL A 203 -15.57 14.05 17.73
C VAL A 203 -14.33 14.20 16.85
N TYR A 204 -13.62 13.09 16.67
CA TYR A 204 -12.45 12.95 15.82
C TYR A 204 -12.69 11.82 14.84
N PHE A 205 -11.90 11.74 13.78
CA PHE A 205 -11.96 10.65 12.83
C PHE A 205 -10.57 10.24 12.35
N THR A 206 -10.49 9.02 11.87
CA THR A 206 -9.33 8.49 11.15
C THR A 206 -9.83 7.73 9.91
N TYR A 207 -8.93 7.23 9.08
CA TYR A 207 -9.27 6.38 7.94
C TYR A 207 -8.56 5.06 8.07
N CYS A 208 -9.25 3.95 7.85
CA CYS A 208 -8.67 2.61 7.91
C CYS A 208 -9.00 1.81 6.65
N GLY A 209 -7.97 1.39 5.91
CA GLY A 209 -8.14 0.74 4.61
C GLY A 209 -8.12 1.70 3.40
N GLY A 210 -7.62 2.92 3.57
CA GLY A 210 -7.50 3.94 2.51
C GLY A 210 -8.35 5.17 2.77
N LEU A 211 -8.20 6.23 1.96
CA LEU A 211 -8.75 7.57 2.23
C LEU A 211 -10.22 7.79 1.78
N ASP A 212 -10.90 6.72 1.36
CA ASP A 212 -12.30 6.81 0.97
C ASP A 212 -13.21 7.12 2.16
N VAL A 213 -14.32 7.81 1.92
CA VAL A 213 -15.28 8.18 2.96
C VAL A 213 -15.85 6.94 3.67
N SER A 214 -15.99 5.81 2.96
CA SER A 214 -16.44 4.53 3.54
C SER A 214 -15.47 3.93 4.56
N ASN A 215 -14.20 4.35 4.52
CA ASN A 215 -13.14 3.88 5.41
C ASN A 215 -12.96 4.80 6.63
N LYS A 216 -13.75 5.86 6.71
CA LYS A 216 -13.69 6.82 7.80
C LYS A 216 -14.33 6.23 9.05
N ILE A 217 -13.60 6.31 10.16
CA ILE A 217 -14.06 5.86 11.47
C ILE A 217 -14.10 7.08 12.38
N TYR A 218 -15.23 7.34 13.04
CA TYR A 218 -15.39 8.41 14.00
C TYR A 218 -15.21 7.90 15.43
N LEU A 219 -14.70 8.78 16.29
CA LEU A 219 -14.55 8.57 17.72
C LEU A 219 -15.05 9.81 18.45
N ASN A 220 -16.02 9.63 19.32
CA ASN A 220 -16.36 10.64 20.32
C ASN A 220 -15.45 10.45 21.54
N THR A 221 -14.49 11.35 21.78
CA THR A 221 -13.49 11.15 22.84
C THR A 221 -14.07 11.32 24.25
N THR A 222 -15.23 11.96 24.37
CA THR A 222 -15.93 12.16 25.65
C THR A 222 -16.63 10.88 26.10
N THR A 223 -17.35 10.22 25.19
CA THR A 223 -18.12 9.00 25.48
C THR A 223 -17.32 7.72 25.23
N GLY A 224 -16.29 7.78 24.39
CA GLY A 224 -15.54 6.62 23.90
C GLY A 224 -16.26 5.82 22.82
N VAL A 225 -17.37 6.33 22.28
CA VAL A 225 -18.12 5.64 21.21
C VAL A 225 -17.41 5.80 19.88
N VAL A 226 -17.24 4.67 19.19
CA VAL A 226 -16.75 4.57 17.80
C VAL A 226 -17.93 4.32 16.87
N PHE A 227 -18.02 5.02 15.74
CA PHE A 227 -19.13 4.92 14.79
C PHE A 227 -18.75 5.33 13.36
#